data_AF-A0A967N9M8-F1
#
_entry.id   AF-A0A967N9M8-F1
#
_cell.length_a   1.000
_cell.length_b   1.000
_cell.length_c   1.000
_cell.angle_alpha   90.00
_cell.angle_beta   90.00
_cell.angle_gamma   90.00
#
_symmetry.space_group_name_H-M   'P 1'
#
loop_
_entity.id
_entity.type
_entity.pdbx_description
1 polymer ?
#
loop_
_entity_poly.entity_id
_entity_poly.type
_entity_poly.pdbx_seq_one_letter_code
_entity_poly.pdbx_strand_id
1 'polypeptide(L)'
;SRSLYASIVPRGKSAEFFGFFSVSSKFAGIIGPFLFGAVAQVTGGSRPAILSLIVFFLAGILLLSRVDEEEGRRVAGEENAILERAPSV
;
A
#
# COMPACT_ATOMS: atom_id res chain seq x y z
N SER A 1 4.40 4.59 -4.73
CA SER A 1 5.81 5.00 -4.92
C SER A 1 6.57 4.69 -3.63
N ARG A 2 7.74 4.04 -3.72
CA ARG A 2 8.53 3.71 -2.50
C ARG A 2 8.99 4.96 -1.76
N SER A 3 9.17 6.08 -2.48
CA SER A 3 9.52 7.39 -1.92
C SER A 3 8.41 8.00 -1.06
N LEU A 4 7.14 7.88 -1.47
CA LEU A 4 6.01 8.35 -0.66
C LEU A 4 5.85 7.51 0.61
N TYR A 5 5.93 6.19 0.47
CA TYR A 5 5.86 5.30 1.64
C TYR A 5 7.01 5.58 2.61
N ALA A 6 8.22 5.87 2.11
CA ALA A 6 9.36 6.24 2.94
C ALA A 6 9.17 7.57 3.70
N SER A 7 8.41 8.53 3.17
CA SER A 7 8.25 9.85 3.80
C SER A 7 7.29 9.84 4.98
N ILE A 8 6.41 8.84 5.08
CA ILE A 8 5.41 8.67 6.15
C ILE A 8 5.79 7.60 7.19
N VAL A 9 6.98 7.00 7.06
CA VAL A 9 7.45 5.94 7.97
C VAL A 9 8.44 6.53 8.99
N PRO A 10 8.24 6.31 10.30
CA PRO A 10 9.19 6.75 11.32
C PRO A 10 10.50 5.96 11.24
N ARG A 11 11.63 6.66 11.43
CA ARG A 11 12.99 6.14 11.25
C ARG A 11 13.25 4.92 12.12
N GLY A 12 12.86 4.98 13.39
CA GLY A 12 13.04 3.91 14.37
C GLY A 12 12.26 2.61 14.07
N LYS A 13 11.23 2.66 13.22
CA LYS A 13 10.41 1.48 12.85
C LYS A 13 10.48 1.15 11.36
N SER A 14 11.45 1.72 10.63
CA SER A 14 11.52 1.56 9.18
C SER A 14 11.54 0.09 8.73
N ALA A 15 12.29 -0.77 9.44
CA ALA A 15 12.38 -2.19 9.11
C ALA A 15 11.02 -2.93 9.17
N GLU A 16 10.19 -2.62 10.17
CA GLU A 16 8.87 -3.24 10.35
C GLU A 16 7.90 -2.82 9.24
N PHE A 17 7.84 -1.52 8.96
CA PHE A 17 6.97 -0.96 7.91
C PHE A 17 7.40 -1.44 6.52
N PHE A 18 8.70 -1.39 6.19
CA PHE A 18 9.18 -1.92 4.90
C PHE A 18 9.05 -3.44 4.78
N GLY A 19 9.17 -4.18 5.89
CA GLY A 19 8.88 -5.61 5.95
C GLY A 19 7.43 -5.90 5.58
N PHE A 20 6.49 -5.19 6.22
CA PHE A 20 5.06 -5.31 5.91
C PHE A 20 4.74 -4.91 4.46
N PHE A 21 5.31 -3.81 3.96
CA PHE A 21 5.14 -3.38 2.58
C PHE A 21 5.64 -4.42 1.57
N SER A 22 6.77 -5.07 1.85
CA SER A 22 7.34 -6.13 1.01
C SER A 22 6.43 -7.35 0.93
N VAL A 23 5.92 -7.81 2.07
CA VAL A 23 4.99 -8.95 2.13
C VAL A 23 3.67 -8.61 1.43
N SER A 24 3.10 -7.44 1.72
CA SER A 24 1.87 -6.95 1.08
C SER A 24 2.02 -6.85 -0.45
N SER A 25 3.17 -6.37 -0.93
CA SER A 25 3.46 -6.30 -2.36
C SER A 25 3.53 -7.68 -3.03
N LYS A 26 4.08 -8.69 -2.35
CA LYS A 26 4.08 -10.07 -2.84
C LYS A 26 2.67 -10.64 -2.93
N PHE A 27 1.84 -10.42 -1.91
CA PHE A 27 0.45 -10.83 -1.94
C PHE A 27 -0.33 -10.16 -3.07
N ALA A 28 -0.14 -8.84 -3.27
CA ALA A 28 -0.76 -8.13 -4.39
C ALA A 28 -0.34 -8.73 -5.75
N GLY A 29 0.94 -9.10 -5.90
CA GLY A 29 1.45 -9.76 -7.11
C GLY A 29 0.90 -11.16 -7.37
N ILE A 30 0.43 -11.87 -6.33
CA ILE A 30 -0.19 -13.20 -6.46
C ILE A 30 -1.70 -13.08 -6.67
N ILE A 31 -2.35 -12.27 -5.84
CA ILE A 31 -3.82 -12.11 -5.81
C ILE A 31 -4.31 -11.43 -7.09
N GLY A 32 -3.59 -10.45 -7.63
CA GLY A 32 -4.01 -9.73 -8.84
C GLY A 32 -4.22 -10.64 -10.06
N PRO A 33 -3.19 -11.38 -10.50
CA PRO A 33 -3.31 -12.35 -11.59
C PRO A 33 -4.30 -13.48 -11.29
N PHE A 34 -4.33 -13.97 -10.05
CA PHE A 34 -5.29 -15.00 -9.64
C PHE A 34 -6.74 -14.54 -9.77
N LEU A 35 -7.05 -13.34 -9.25
CA LEU A 35 -8.39 -12.75 -9.35
C LEU A 35 -8.75 -12.47 -10.81
N PHE A 36 -7.81 -11.94 -11.61
CA PHE A 36 -8.03 -11.74 -13.03
C PHE A 36 -8.36 -13.05 -13.76
N GLY A 37 -7.59 -14.11 -13.54
CA GLY A 37 -7.82 -15.42 -14.13
C GLY A 37 -9.17 -16.02 -13.72
N ALA A 38 -9.51 -15.94 -12.42
CA ALA A 38 -10.79 -16.41 -11.90
C ALA A 38 -11.96 -15.68 -12.54
N VAL A 39 -11.90 -14.34 -12.63
CA VAL A 39 -12.97 -13.57 -13.26
C VAL A 39 -13.03 -13.83 -14.78
N ALA A 40 -11.89 -13.94 -15.46
CA ALA A 40 -11.86 -14.26 -16.89
C ALA A 40 -12.51 -15.62 -17.20
N GLN A 41 -12.28 -16.62 -16.33
CA GLN A 41 -12.87 -17.95 -16.47
C GLN A 41 -14.39 -17.94 -16.23
N VAL A 42 -14.86 -17.22 -15.20
CA VAL A 42 -16.30 -17.12 -14.89
C VAL A 42 -17.07 -16.34 -15.96
N THR A 43 -16.45 -15.30 -16.53
CA THR A 43 -17.14 -14.40 -17.47
C THR A 43 -17.07 -14.86 -18.92
N GLY A 44 -16.49 -16.03 -19.19
CA GLY A 44 -16.50 -16.69 -20.51
C GLY A 44 -15.69 -15.98 -21.60
N GLY A 45 -14.82 -15.02 -21.24
CA GLY A 45 -13.98 -14.30 -22.20
C GLY A 45 -13.28 -13.08 -21.62
N SER A 46 -12.23 -12.62 -22.30
CA SER A 46 -11.38 -11.51 -21.82
C SER A 46 -12.08 -10.14 -21.83
N ARG A 47 -13.09 -9.94 -22.69
CA ARG A 47 -13.78 -8.64 -22.86
C ARG A 47 -14.52 -8.20 -21.58
N PRO A 48 -15.43 -8.99 -20.99
CA PRO A 48 -16.11 -8.59 -19.76
C PRO A 48 -15.19 -8.67 -18.52
N ALA A 49 -14.12 -9.46 -18.55
CA ALA A 49 -13.12 -9.50 -17.46
C ALA A 49 -12.29 -8.21 -17.32
N ILE A 50 -12.09 -7.47 -18.42
CA ILE A 50 -11.45 -6.15 -18.38
C ILE A 50 -12.34 -5.14 -17.64
N LEU A 51 -13.68 -5.23 -17.75
CA LEU A 51 -14.59 -4.34 -17.04
C LEU A 51 -14.49 -4.54 -15.52
N SER A 52 -14.38 -5.78 -15.04
CA SER A 52 -14.15 -6.03 -13.61
C SER A 52 -12.79 -5.52 -13.12
N LEU A 53 -11.75 -5.54 -13.95
CA LEU A 53 -10.46 -4.92 -13.62
C LEU A 53 -10.60 -3.41 -13.47
N ILE A 54 -11.34 -2.75 -14.36
CA ILE A 54 -11.60 -1.31 -14.27
C ILE A 54 -12.29 -0.99 -12.95
N VAL A 55 -13.32 -1.74 -12.56
CA VAL A 55 -13.99 -1.56 -11.26
C VAL A 55 -13.02 -1.77 -10.09
N PHE A 56 -12.15 -2.78 -10.15
CA PHE A 56 -11.13 -3.03 -9.13
C PHE A 56 -10.13 -1.86 -9.01
N PHE A 57 -9.64 -1.34 -10.13
CA PHE A 57 -8.76 -0.17 -10.14
C PHE A 57 -9.45 1.09 -9.62
N LEU A 58 -10.72 1.32 -9.97
CA LEU A 58 -11.50 2.43 -9.44
C LEU A 58 -11.67 2.32 -7.92
N ALA A 59 -11.95 1.13 -7.41
CA ALA A 59 -12.02 0.88 -5.97
C ALA A 59 -10.67 1.18 -5.29
N GLY A 60 -9.56 0.74 -5.90
CA GLY A 60 -8.22 1.06 -5.42
C GLY A 60 -7.93 2.57 -5.42
N ILE A 61 -8.27 3.29 -6.48
CA ILE A 61 -8.09 4.75 -6.58
C ILE A 61 -8.91 5.47 -5.50
N LEU A 62 -10.18 5.07 -5.31
CA LEU A 62 -11.04 5.65 -4.28
C LEU A 62 -10.54 5.36 -2.86
N LEU A 63 -9.93 4.20 -2.65
CA LEU A 63 -9.30 3.85 -1.38
C LEU A 63 -8.06 4.71 -1.13
N LEU A 64 -7.19 4.86 -2.15
CA LEU A 64 -5.99 5.69 -2.05
C LEU A 64 -6.31 7.18 -1.92
N SER A 65 -7.40 7.68 -2.51
CA SER A 65 -7.78 9.09 -2.39
C SER A 65 -8.24 9.52 -0.99
N ARG A 66 -8.45 8.56 -0.09
CA ARG A 66 -8.79 8.79 1.32
C ARG A 66 -7.54 8.88 2.22
N VAL A 67 -6.36 8.63 1.68
CA VAL A 67 -5.10 8.66 2.46
C VAL A 67 -4.65 10.11 2.63
N ASP A 68 -4.47 10.53 3.87
CA ASP A 68 -3.89 11.82 4.22
C ASP A 68 -2.37 11.69 4.40
N GLU A 69 -1.63 12.20 3.41
CA GLU A 69 -0.18 12.16 3.41
C GLU A 69 0.45 13.15 4.39
N GLU A 70 -0.17 14.31 4.61
CA GLU A 70 0.36 15.35 5.50
C GLU A 70 0.32 14.86 6.94
N GLU A 71 -0.80 14.27 7.35
CA GLU A 71 -0.97 13.68 8.66
C GLU A 71 0.01 12.52 8.88
N GLY A 72 0.19 11.65 7.88
CA GLY A 72 1.17 10.56 7.94
C GLY A 72 2.61 11.07 8.17
N ARG A 73 2.99 12.16 7.49
CA ARG A 73 4.32 12.79 7.67
C ARG A 73 4.45 13.46 9.04
N ARG A 74 3.40 14.09 9.55
CA ARG A 74 3.38 14.73 10.86
C ARG A 74 3.63 13.71 11.96
N VAL A 75 2.86 12.62 11.98
CA VAL A 75 2.99 11.55 12.99
C VAL A 75 4.38 10.91 12.93
N ALA A 76 4.89 10.64 11.73
CA ALA A 76 6.25 10.11 11.58
C ALA A 76 7.32 11.07 12.09
N GLY A 77 7.15 12.39 11.86
CA GLY A 77 8.04 13.44 12.36
C GLY A 77 8.02 13.56 13.89
N GLU A 78 6.86 13.47 14.51
CA GLU A 78 6.69 13.52 15.97
C GLU A 78 7.38 12.33 16.64
N GLU A 79 7.17 11.11 16.14
CA GLU A 79 7.85 9.91 16.63
C GLU A 79 9.38 10.04 16.49
N ASN A 80 9.87 10.56 15.36
CA ASN A 80 11.30 10.78 15.15
C ASN A 80 11.88 11.79 16.16
N ALA A 81 11.16 12.88 16.44
CA ALA A 81 11.60 13.88 17.41
C ALA A 81 11.63 13.34 18.85
N ILE A 82 10.72 12.42 19.19
CA ILE A 82 10.73 11.73 20.49
C ILE A 82 11.97 10.83 20.60
N LEU A 83 12.28 10.07 19.54
CA LEU A 83 13.48 9.22 19.49
C LEU A 83 14.79 10.03 19.61
N GLU A 84 14.86 11.21 19.00
CA GLU A 84 16.04 12.07 19.08
C GLU A 84 16.21 12.76 20.45
N ARG A 85 15.10 13.03 21.17
CA ARG A 85 15.11 13.65 22.51
C ARG A 85 15.30 12.67 23.65
N ALA A 86 15.05 11.39 23.42
CA ALA A 86 15.39 10.32 24.33
C ALA A 86 16.75 9.75 23.89
N PRO A 87 17.90 10.33 24.31
CA PRO A 87 19.18 9.69 24.06
C PRO A 87 19.10 8.31 24.70
N SER A 88 19.10 7.30 23.84
CA SER A 88 19.12 5.89 24.22
C SER A 88 20.30 5.66 25.15
N VAL A 89 20.00 5.26 26.38
CA VAL A 89 20.90 4.49 27.24
C VAL A 89 21.39 3.25 26.48
#